data_AF-A0A3N5WVR7-F1
#
_entry.id   AF-A0A3N5WVR7-F1
#
_cell.length_a   1.000
_cell.length_b   1.000
_cell.length_c   1.000
_cell.angle_alpha   90.00
_cell.angle_beta   90.00
_cell.angle_gamma   90.00
#
_symmetry.space_group_name_H-M   'P 1'
#
loop_
_entity.id
_entity.type
_entity.pdbx_description
1 polymer ?
#
loop_
_entity_poly.entity_id
_entity_poly.type
_entity_poly.pdbx_seq_one_letter_code
_entity_poly.pdbx_strand_id
1 'polypeptide(L)'
;MPDIIIISDLIPDVPGSLETAWLLEHSRGFPGIHGKTERPVLSFLKERTMQWENLTSADFAKAVKETGVCVITFGVVEKHSEHLPLGTDFLNGQKLACLAAEIEPAVVFPPFYFGQIYEAKCFPGTIALKPTLLVEVITGVLDEIGRNGFKKIILVNAHGGNAHLLPFLAQASLYEQKPYTLYLYQGREEEEFAQQWQSIVETEVHGHACECETSVSLANHA
;
A
#
# COMPACT_ATOMS: atom_id res chain seq x y z
N MET A 1 -6.50 4.91 -22.70
CA MET A 1 -7.07 3.87 -21.82
C MET A 1 -6.49 4.09 -20.44
N PRO A 2 -7.25 4.01 -19.34
CA PRO A 2 -6.64 3.95 -18.02
C PRO A 2 -6.03 2.56 -17.85
N ASP A 3 -4.72 2.51 -17.70
CA ASP A 3 -3.99 1.27 -17.49
C ASP A 3 -4.13 0.83 -16.03
N ILE A 4 -4.59 -0.39 -15.79
CA ILE A 4 -4.31 -1.07 -14.51
C ILE A 4 -2.84 -1.43 -14.57
N ILE A 5 -2.06 -0.78 -13.72
CA ILE A 5 -0.66 -1.15 -13.53
C ILE A 5 -0.64 -2.07 -12.31
N ILE A 6 -0.56 -3.37 -12.57
CA ILE A 6 -0.11 -4.31 -11.56
C ILE A 6 1.38 -4.05 -11.40
N ILE A 7 1.82 -3.65 -10.21
CA ILE A 7 3.20 -3.19 -9.98
C ILE A 7 4.24 -4.31 -10.25
N SER A 8 3.83 -5.58 -10.31
CA SER A 8 4.67 -6.69 -10.75
C SER A 8 5.05 -6.67 -12.23
N ASP A 9 4.25 -6.03 -13.09
CA ASP A 9 4.29 -6.23 -14.55
C ASP A 9 5.04 -5.11 -15.30
N LEU A 10 5.65 -4.15 -14.60
CA LEU A 10 6.33 -2.99 -15.21
C LEU A 10 7.82 -3.16 -15.50
N ILE A 11 8.39 -4.36 -15.32
CA ILE A 11 9.77 -4.66 -15.75
C ILE A 11 9.74 -6.00 -16.48
N PRO A 12 10.01 -6.07 -17.80
CA PRO A 12 10.06 -7.34 -18.49
C PRO A 12 11.21 -8.20 -17.96
N ASP A 13 10.96 -9.50 -17.80
CA ASP A 13 11.99 -10.52 -17.63
C ASP A 13 12.96 -10.47 -18.82
N VAL A 14 14.21 -10.08 -18.58
CA VAL A 14 15.28 -10.16 -19.58
C VAL A 14 16.37 -11.09 -19.05
N PRO A 15 16.66 -12.23 -19.74
CA PRO A 15 17.69 -13.16 -19.31
C PRO A 15 19.08 -12.52 -19.30
N GLY A 16 19.84 -12.78 -18.23
CA GLY A 16 21.20 -12.29 -18.05
C GLY A 16 22.14 -12.77 -19.15
N SER A 17 22.56 -11.86 -20.04
CA SER A 17 23.84 -11.90 -20.76
C SER A 17 24.06 -10.73 -21.74
N LEU A 18 23.16 -9.74 -21.84
CA LEU A 18 23.32 -8.60 -22.77
C LEU A 18 23.54 -7.23 -22.09
N GLU A 19 23.77 -7.20 -20.78
CA GLU A 19 23.89 -5.94 -20.01
C GLU A 19 25.13 -5.09 -20.32
N THR A 20 26.22 -5.65 -20.86
CA THR A 20 27.48 -4.90 -21.00
C THR A 20 27.63 -4.13 -22.31
N ALA A 21 26.77 -4.31 -23.31
CA ALA A 21 26.93 -3.61 -24.59
C ALA A 21 26.12 -2.31 -24.70
N TRP A 22 24.92 -2.24 -24.11
CA TRP A 22 24.00 -1.11 -24.33
C TRP A 22 24.28 0.10 -23.43
N LEU A 23 24.73 -0.13 -22.20
CA LEU A 23 25.10 0.91 -21.22
C LEU A 23 26.45 1.61 -21.54
N LEU A 24 27.31 1.00 -22.36
CA LEU A 24 28.62 1.57 -22.73
C LEU A 24 28.57 2.46 -23.99
N GLU A 25 27.60 2.30 -24.89
CA GLU A 25 27.50 3.14 -26.10
C GLU A 25 26.79 4.48 -25.87
N HIS A 26 25.93 4.60 -24.85
CA HIS A 26 25.16 5.83 -24.59
C HIS A 26 25.71 6.70 -23.46
N SER A 27 26.84 6.33 -22.85
CA SER A 27 27.49 7.10 -21.77
C SER A 27 28.58 8.07 -22.25
N ARG A 28 28.75 8.26 -23.56
CA ARG A 28 29.71 9.21 -24.13
C ARG A 28 29.04 10.46 -24.67
N GLY A 29 28.87 11.47 -23.81
CA GLY A 29 28.78 12.85 -24.29
C GLY A 29 27.95 13.82 -23.45
N PHE A 30 28.37 14.14 -22.22
CA PHE A 30 28.13 15.47 -21.63
C PHE A 30 29.26 15.78 -20.64
N PRO A 31 30.07 16.85 -20.86
CA PRO A 31 31.13 17.21 -19.94
C PRO A 31 30.61 18.06 -18.78
N GLY A 32 30.84 17.55 -17.56
CA GLY A 32 31.15 18.35 -16.37
C GLY A 32 30.01 19.09 -15.68
N ILE A 33 29.38 18.46 -14.68
CA ILE A 33 28.97 19.13 -13.44
C ILE A 33 29.14 18.14 -12.27
N HIS A 34 30.27 18.20 -11.56
CA HIS A 34 30.36 17.67 -10.21
C HIS A 34 29.61 18.62 -9.28
N GLY A 35 28.36 18.29 -8.98
CA GLY A 35 27.56 18.96 -7.97
C GLY A 35 26.51 18.00 -7.45
N LYS A 36 26.64 17.59 -6.18
CA LYS A 36 25.56 16.92 -5.45
C LYS A 36 24.35 17.85 -5.46
N THR A 37 23.38 17.61 -6.33
CA THR A 37 22.07 18.25 -6.24
C THR A 37 21.19 17.34 -5.39
N GLU A 38 21.27 17.51 -4.08
CA GLU A 38 20.13 17.14 -3.24
C GLU A 38 18.93 17.91 -3.77
N ARG A 39 17.86 17.20 -4.17
CA ARG A 39 16.62 17.85 -4.57
C ARG A 39 16.16 18.69 -3.37
N PRO A 40 16.05 20.03 -3.47
CA PRO A 40 15.77 20.90 -2.32
C PRO A 40 14.44 20.62 -1.61
N VAL A 41 13.58 19.83 -2.25
CA VAL A 41 12.19 19.55 -1.86
C VAL A 41 12.08 18.45 -0.80
N LEU A 42 13.08 17.57 -0.69
CA LEU A 42 13.05 16.42 0.23
C LEU A 42 13.30 16.80 1.69
N SER A 43 13.89 17.98 1.96
CA SER A 43 14.21 18.40 3.33
C SER A 43 12.98 18.78 4.16
N PHE A 44 11.89 19.25 3.53
CA PHE A 44 10.69 19.69 4.24
C PHE A 44 9.81 18.52 4.71
N LEU A 45 9.83 17.39 4.00
CA LEU A 45 8.98 16.23 4.28
C LEU A 45 9.63 15.24 5.25
N LYS A 46 10.97 15.26 5.37
CA LYS A 46 11.73 14.30 6.17
C LYS A 46 11.41 14.34 7.68
N GLU A 47 10.80 15.43 8.15
CA GLU A 47 10.47 15.64 9.57
C GLU A 47 8.96 15.66 9.86
N ARG A 48 8.09 15.50 8.85
CA ARG A 48 6.63 15.59 9.02
C ARG A 48 5.95 14.26 8.73
N THR A 49 5.00 13.91 9.59
CA THR A 49 4.15 12.75 9.34
C THR A 49 3.29 12.97 8.11
N MET A 50 3.32 12.00 7.19
CA MET A 50 2.52 12.02 5.96
C MET A 50 1.13 11.39 6.14
N GLN A 51 0.71 11.19 7.39
CA GLN A 51 -0.63 10.74 7.75
C GLN A 51 -1.63 11.87 7.51
N TRP A 52 -2.60 11.63 6.64
CA TRP A 52 -3.60 12.64 6.20
C TRP A 52 -4.26 13.35 7.38
N GLU A 53 -4.69 12.60 8.39
CA GLU A 53 -5.39 13.09 9.59
C GLU A 53 -4.54 14.00 10.50
N ASN A 54 -3.22 13.96 10.34
CA ASN A 54 -2.28 14.78 11.12
C ASN A 54 -1.82 16.03 10.36
N LEU A 55 -2.25 16.21 9.11
CA LEU A 55 -1.93 17.40 8.30
C LEU A 55 -2.95 18.51 8.54
N THR A 56 -2.47 19.75 8.63
CA THR A 56 -3.35 20.91 8.47
C THR A 56 -3.85 20.98 7.03
N SER A 57 -4.98 21.65 6.77
CA SER A 57 -5.49 21.81 5.39
C SER A 57 -4.46 22.46 4.44
N ALA A 58 -3.63 23.38 4.94
CA ALA A 58 -2.57 24.01 4.17
C ALA A 58 -1.42 23.03 3.85
N ASP A 59 -0.98 22.26 4.85
CA ASP A 59 0.06 21.24 4.67
C ASP A 59 -0.42 20.10 3.76
N PHE A 60 -1.70 19.71 3.88
CA PHE A 60 -2.33 18.72 3.01
C PHE A 60 -2.29 19.15 1.54
N ALA A 61 -2.71 20.38 1.23
CA ALA A 61 -2.67 20.90 -0.13
C ALA A 61 -1.24 20.96 -0.71
N LYS A 62 -0.24 21.15 0.14
CA LYS A 62 1.18 21.07 -0.24
C LYS A 62 1.60 19.62 -0.51
N ALA A 63 1.30 18.70 0.41
CA ALA A 63 1.61 17.28 0.29
C ALA A 63 1.00 16.65 -0.98
N VAL A 64 -0.24 17.00 -1.32
CA VAL A 64 -0.89 16.56 -2.58
C VAL A 64 -0.09 16.99 -3.80
N LYS A 65 0.40 18.24 -3.85
CA LYS A 65 1.17 18.77 -4.98
C LYS A 65 2.56 18.15 -5.08
N GLU A 66 3.18 17.85 -3.94
CA GLU A 66 4.54 17.35 -3.87
C GLU A 66 4.63 15.84 -4.14
N THR A 67 3.70 15.06 -3.58
CA THR A 67 3.70 13.59 -3.72
C THR A 67 2.86 13.14 -4.90
N GLY A 68 1.65 13.69 -5.07
CA GLY A 68 0.67 13.23 -6.05
C GLY A 68 0.16 11.80 -5.85
N VAL A 69 0.57 11.12 -4.77
CA VAL A 69 0.29 9.72 -4.45
C VAL A 69 -0.37 9.64 -3.07
N CYS A 70 -1.49 8.91 -3.01
CA CYS A 70 -2.11 8.52 -1.76
C CYS A 70 -2.03 7.00 -1.60
N VAL A 71 -1.70 6.53 -0.40
CA VAL A 71 -1.71 5.11 -0.03
C VAL A 71 -2.89 4.89 0.90
N ILE A 72 -3.75 3.92 0.58
CA ILE A 72 -4.84 3.47 1.45
C ILE A 72 -4.68 1.98 1.72
N THR A 73 -4.80 1.62 3.00
CA THR A 73 -4.66 0.25 3.48
C THR A 73 -6.06 -0.34 3.72
N PHE A 74 -6.25 -1.61 3.37
CA PHE A 74 -7.50 -2.33 3.55
C PHE A 74 -7.28 -3.51 4.51
N GLY A 75 -7.43 -3.22 5.80
CA GLY A 75 -7.64 -4.24 6.82
C GLY A 75 -9.13 -4.41 7.13
N VAL A 76 -9.42 -5.08 8.25
CA VAL A 76 -10.77 -5.20 8.81
C VAL A 76 -10.71 -5.20 10.34
N VAL A 77 -11.89 -5.20 10.97
CA VAL A 77 -12.02 -5.53 12.40
C VAL A 77 -12.51 -6.96 12.51
N GLU A 78 -11.67 -7.87 12.99
CA GLU A 78 -11.97 -9.29 13.10
C GLU A 78 -11.28 -9.97 14.30
N LYS A 79 -11.82 -11.12 14.72
CA LYS A 79 -11.20 -11.94 15.77
C LYS A 79 -9.84 -12.47 15.31
N HIS A 80 -8.77 -12.21 16.06
CA HIS A 80 -7.45 -12.81 15.88
C HIS A 80 -7.08 -13.71 17.07
N SER A 81 -7.78 -14.84 17.23
CA SER A 81 -7.65 -15.69 18.42
C SER A 81 -7.92 -14.91 19.73
N GLU A 82 -7.36 -15.35 20.85
CA GLU A 82 -7.51 -14.72 22.18
C GLU A 82 -6.33 -13.80 22.55
N HIS A 83 -5.26 -13.78 21.76
CA HIS A 83 -4.01 -13.08 22.11
C HIS A 83 -3.77 -11.79 21.31
N LEU A 84 -4.40 -11.60 20.15
CA LEU A 84 -4.25 -10.41 19.33
C LEU A 84 -5.49 -9.51 19.39
N PRO A 85 -5.32 -8.18 19.22
CA PRO A 85 -6.44 -7.25 19.15
C PRO A 85 -7.36 -7.51 17.94
N LEU A 86 -8.61 -7.07 18.04
CA LEU A 86 -9.56 -7.14 16.91
C LEU A 86 -9.15 -6.31 15.69
N GLY A 87 -8.21 -5.39 15.86
CA GLY A 87 -7.78 -4.46 14.82
C GLY A 87 -6.46 -4.81 14.14
N THR A 88 -5.90 -6.01 14.39
CA THR A 88 -4.59 -6.44 13.90
C THR A 88 -4.33 -6.05 12.45
N ASP A 89 -5.25 -6.35 11.54
CA ASP A 89 -5.10 -6.10 10.10
C ASP A 89 -4.89 -4.63 9.77
N PHE A 90 -5.80 -3.77 10.22
CA PHE A 90 -5.72 -2.36 9.89
C PHE A 90 -4.60 -1.66 10.66
N LEU A 91 -4.29 -2.09 11.89
CA LEU A 91 -3.21 -1.52 12.70
C LEU A 91 -1.85 -1.79 12.05
N ASN A 92 -1.58 -3.05 11.69
CA ASN A 92 -0.35 -3.45 11.03
C ASN A 92 -0.25 -2.87 9.61
N GLY A 93 -1.34 -2.93 8.84
CA GLY A 93 -1.39 -2.35 7.50
C GLY A 93 -1.09 -0.85 7.51
N GLN A 94 -1.73 -0.09 8.42
CA GLN A 94 -1.48 1.35 8.57
C GLN A 94 -0.03 1.64 8.96
N LYS A 95 0.51 0.90 9.93
CA LYS A 95 1.89 1.08 10.38
C LYS A 95 2.88 0.83 9.24
N LEU A 96 2.66 -0.22 8.44
CA LEU A 96 3.49 -0.52 7.28
C LEU A 96 3.44 0.60 6.23
N ALA A 97 2.26 1.13 5.93
CA ALA A 97 2.11 2.25 5.00
C ALA A 97 2.81 3.52 5.50
N CYS A 98 2.75 3.82 6.80
CA CYS A 98 3.49 4.92 7.42
C CYS A 98 5.01 4.74 7.29
N LEU A 99 5.53 3.54 7.58
CA LEU A 99 6.96 3.23 7.43
C LEU A 99 7.42 3.34 5.97
N ALA A 100 6.60 2.87 5.03
CA ALA A 100 6.89 3.05 3.60
C ALA A 100 6.92 4.53 3.19
N ALA A 101 6.02 5.35 3.73
CA ALA A 101 5.96 6.79 3.47
C ALA A 101 7.14 7.58 4.07
N GLU A 102 7.84 7.03 5.07
CA GLU A 102 9.11 7.59 5.59
C GLU A 102 10.26 7.39 4.59
N ILE A 103 10.19 6.35 3.74
CA ILE A 103 11.21 6.01 2.74
C ILE A 103 10.91 6.70 1.40
N GLU A 104 9.68 6.57 0.90
CA GLU A 104 9.23 7.16 -0.36
C GLU A 104 8.03 8.09 -0.11
N PRO A 105 8.11 9.39 -0.45
CA PRO A 105 7.06 10.35 -0.14
C PRO A 105 5.68 10.00 -0.74
N ALA A 106 4.73 9.65 0.12
CA ALA A 106 3.32 9.48 -0.22
C ALA A 106 2.44 9.90 0.97
N VAL A 107 1.21 10.37 0.70
CA VAL A 107 0.24 10.66 1.78
C VAL A 107 -0.48 9.38 2.16
N VAL A 108 -0.42 8.99 3.43
CA VAL A 108 -1.13 7.83 3.96
C VAL A 108 -2.55 8.26 4.34
N PHE A 109 -3.55 7.61 3.76
CA PHE A 109 -4.96 7.82 4.08
C PHE A 109 -5.22 7.44 5.56
N PRO A 110 -6.21 8.06 6.24
CA PRO A 110 -6.54 7.70 7.60
C PRO A 110 -6.93 6.22 7.70
N PRO A 111 -6.79 5.58 8.88
CA PRO A 111 -7.09 4.17 9.05
C PRO A 111 -8.49 3.80 8.53
N PHE A 112 -8.53 2.81 7.62
CA PHE A 112 -9.77 2.33 7.01
C PHE A 112 -10.07 0.90 7.47
N TYR A 113 -11.26 0.71 8.05
CA TYR A 113 -11.58 -0.48 8.85
C TYR A 113 -12.51 -1.48 8.14
N PHE A 114 -12.90 -1.19 6.89
CA PHE A 114 -13.96 -1.93 6.21
C PHE A 114 -13.41 -2.74 5.03
N GLY A 115 -13.78 -4.01 4.99
CA GLY A 115 -13.38 -4.96 3.96
C GLY A 115 -14.31 -6.17 3.94
N GLN A 116 -13.97 -7.16 3.11
CA GLN A 116 -14.71 -8.42 3.05
C GLN A 116 -14.32 -9.28 4.26
N ILE A 117 -15.30 -9.60 5.12
CA ILE A 117 -15.06 -10.38 6.35
C ILE A 117 -16.28 -11.20 6.83
N TYR A 118 -16.92 -11.91 5.90
CA TYR A 118 -18.19 -12.59 6.18
C TYR A 118 -17.99 -13.90 6.96
N GLU A 119 -16.86 -14.55 6.74
CA GLU A 119 -16.39 -15.77 7.38
C GLU A 119 -16.20 -15.60 8.90
N ALA A 120 -15.76 -14.44 9.35
CA ALA A 120 -15.54 -14.14 10.77
C ALA A 120 -16.72 -13.40 11.43
N LYS A 121 -17.81 -13.15 10.71
CA LYS A 121 -18.97 -12.37 11.20
C LYS A 121 -19.65 -13.00 12.42
N CYS A 122 -19.51 -14.31 12.62
CA CYS A 122 -20.07 -15.00 13.78
C CYS A 122 -19.29 -14.74 15.07
N PHE A 123 -18.09 -14.15 15.01
CA PHE A 123 -17.28 -13.86 16.18
C PHE A 123 -17.59 -12.46 16.78
N PRO A 124 -17.64 -12.33 18.12
CA PRO A 124 -17.87 -11.05 18.77
C PRO A 124 -16.81 -10.02 18.39
N GLY A 125 -17.26 -8.79 18.10
CA GLY A 125 -16.38 -7.67 17.77
C GLY A 125 -16.07 -7.51 16.28
N THR A 126 -16.29 -8.55 15.45
CA THR A 126 -16.15 -8.44 13.99
C THR A 126 -17.16 -7.45 13.42
N ILE A 127 -16.70 -6.55 12.55
CA ILE A 127 -17.55 -5.56 11.87
C ILE A 127 -17.63 -5.88 10.38
N ALA A 128 -18.79 -6.36 9.94
CA ALA A 128 -19.04 -6.69 8.53
C ALA A 128 -20.17 -5.82 7.95
N LEU A 129 -19.89 -5.10 6.86
CA LEU A 129 -20.89 -4.34 6.11
C LEU A 129 -21.63 -5.22 5.11
N LYS A 130 -22.85 -4.83 4.71
CA LYS A 130 -23.55 -5.48 3.59
C LYS A 130 -22.70 -5.33 2.32
N PRO A 131 -22.58 -6.36 1.45
CA PRO A 131 -21.71 -6.31 0.28
C PRO A 131 -21.90 -5.08 -0.63
N THR A 132 -23.15 -4.72 -0.91
CA THR A 132 -23.45 -3.55 -1.76
C THR A 132 -23.00 -2.25 -1.12
N LEU A 133 -23.22 -2.10 0.20
CA LEU A 133 -22.80 -0.92 0.94
C LEU A 133 -21.27 -0.84 1.05
N LEU A 134 -20.59 -1.97 1.23
CA LEU A 134 -19.13 -2.03 1.26
C LEU A 134 -18.52 -1.48 -0.04
N VAL A 135 -19.03 -1.92 -1.18
CA VAL A 135 -18.59 -1.43 -2.50
C VAL A 135 -18.86 0.07 -2.62
N GLU A 136 -20.07 0.53 -2.29
CA GLU A 136 -20.43 1.96 -2.34
C GLU A 136 -19.52 2.83 -1.46
N VAL A 137 -19.22 2.38 -0.24
CA VAL A 137 -18.33 3.09 0.69
C VAL A 137 -16.91 3.17 0.14
N ILE A 138 -16.34 2.05 -0.34
CA ILE A 138 -14.98 2.04 -0.87
C ILE A 138 -14.89 2.93 -2.11
N THR A 139 -15.83 2.81 -3.05
CA THR A 139 -15.84 3.67 -4.24
C THR A 139 -15.96 5.14 -3.88
N GLY A 140 -16.86 5.51 -2.95
CA GLY A 140 -17.00 6.89 -2.49
C GLY A 140 -15.75 7.43 -1.82
N VAL A 141 -15.03 6.61 -1.04
CA VAL A 141 -13.76 7.00 -0.43
C VAL A 141 -12.67 7.24 -1.49
N LEU A 142 -12.56 6.35 -2.48
CA LEU A 142 -11.59 6.52 -3.57
C LEU A 142 -11.90 7.77 -4.41
N ASP A 143 -13.18 8.04 -4.65
CA ASP A 143 -13.63 9.27 -5.32
C ASP A 143 -13.29 10.53 -4.51
N GLU A 144 -13.43 10.50 -3.19
CA GLU A 144 -13.03 11.61 -2.32
C GLU A 144 -11.51 11.80 -2.30
N ILE A 145 -10.72 10.73 -2.32
CA ILE A 145 -9.26 10.82 -2.47
C ILE A 145 -8.91 11.52 -3.79
N GLY A 146 -9.55 11.11 -4.89
CA GLY A 146 -9.40 11.73 -6.21
C GLY A 146 -9.83 13.20 -6.23
N ARG A 147 -10.97 13.53 -5.63
CA ARG A 147 -11.50 14.90 -5.53
C ARG A 147 -10.55 15.83 -4.80
N ASN A 148 -9.80 15.31 -3.82
CA ASN A 148 -8.79 16.07 -3.09
C ASN A 148 -7.44 16.21 -3.83
N GLY A 149 -7.36 15.75 -5.08
CA GLY A 149 -6.28 16.07 -6.02
C GLY A 149 -5.24 14.96 -6.23
N PHE A 150 -5.38 13.81 -5.56
CA PHE A 150 -4.53 12.66 -5.80
C PHE A 150 -4.88 12.00 -7.14
N LYS A 151 -3.85 11.79 -7.97
CA LYS A 151 -4.01 11.15 -9.29
C LYS A 151 -3.61 9.68 -9.28
N LYS A 152 -2.88 9.25 -8.25
CA LYS A 152 -2.43 7.87 -8.06
C LYS A 152 -2.85 7.43 -6.66
N ILE A 153 -3.61 6.35 -6.60
CA ILE A 153 -4.06 5.76 -5.34
C ILE A 153 -3.52 4.35 -5.28
N ILE A 154 -2.67 4.07 -4.29
CA ILE A 154 -2.13 2.74 -4.03
C ILE A 154 -3.05 2.05 -3.02
N LEU A 155 -3.58 0.91 -3.43
CA LEU A 155 -4.37 0.01 -2.59
C LEU A 155 -3.43 -1.03 -2.00
N VAL A 156 -3.30 -1.05 -0.67
CA VAL A 156 -2.49 -2.03 0.06
C VAL A 156 -3.44 -2.97 0.78
N ASN A 157 -3.36 -4.26 0.46
CA ASN A 157 -4.13 -5.25 1.18
C ASN A 157 -3.45 -5.63 2.51
N ALA A 158 -4.19 -5.61 3.60
CA ALA A 158 -3.73 -6.05 4.92
C ALA A 158 -4.62 -7.17 5.51
N HIS A 159 -5.54 -7.74 4.73
CA HIS A 159 -6.45 -8.80 5.18
C HIS A 159 -6.71 -9.83 4.07
N GLY A 160 -6.69 -11.12 4.41
CA GLY A 160 -6.85 -12.22 3.45
C GLY A 160 -8.16 -12.17 2.63
N GLY A 161 -9.30 -11.90 3.27
CA GLY A 161 -10.62 -11.86 2.61
C GLY A 161 -10.74 -10.81 1.50
N ASN A 162 -9.89 -9.77 1.53
CA ASN A 162 -9.87 -8.73 0.50
C ASN A 162 -9.18 -9.17 -0.81
N ALA A 163 -8.59 -10.37 -0.87
CA ALA A 163 -7.85 -10.88 -2.02
C ALA A 163 -8.67 -10.92 -3.33
N HIS A 164 -9.99 -11.06 -3.24
CA HIS A 164 -10.88 -10.96 -4.41
C HIS A 164 -11.57 -9.60 -4.53
N LEU A 165 -11.86 -8.95 -3.42
CA LEU A 165 -12.56 -7.66 -3.40
C LEU A 165 -11.74 -6.55 -4.08
N LEU A 166 -10.47 -6.40 -3.74
CA LEU A 166 -9.66 -5.29 -4.26
C LEU A 166 -9.34 -5.42 -5.76
N PRO A 167 -8.96 -6.60 -6.30
CA PRO A 167 -8.85 -6.76 -7.74
C PRO A 167 -10.17 -6.49 -8.47
N PHE A 168 -11.29 -6.98 -7.93
CA PHE A 168 -12.61 -6.71 -8.50
C PHE A 168 -12.92 -5.21 -8.53
N LEU A 169 -12.70 -4.48 -7.43
CA LEU A 169 -12.93 -3.04 -7.37
C LEU A 169 -12.01 -2.27 -8.33
N ALA A 170 -10.72 -2.64 -8.39
CA ALA A 170 -9.78 -2.04 -9.33
C ALA A 170 -10.24 -2.23 -10.78
N GLN A 171 -10.66 -3.44 -11.14
CA GLN A 171 -11.19 -3.74 -12.47
C GLN A 171 -12.51 -3.01 -12.75
N ALA A 172 -13.45 -3.04 -11.80
CA ALA A 172 -14.75 -2.40 -11.93
C ALA A 172 -14.63 -0.88 -12.08
N SER A 173 -13.61 -0.26 -11.47
CA SER A 173 -13.37 1.18 -11.59
C SER A 173 -13.11 1.64 -13.03
N LEU A 174 -12.69 0.74 -13.93
CA LEU A 174 -12.48 1.03 -15.35
C LEU A 174 -13.79 1.23 -16.14
N TYR A 175 -14.94 0.90 -15.56
CA TYR A 175 -16.24 1.10 -16.20
C TYR A 175 -16.50 2.57 -16.54
N GLU A 176 -15.97 3.50 -15.73
CA GLU A 176 -16.10 4.94 -15.95
C GLU A 176 -14.76 5.67 -15.83
N GLN A 177 -14.63 6.80 -16.51
CA GLN A 177 -13.41 7.60 -16.43
C GLN A 177 -13.30 8.27 -15.06
N LYS A 178 -12.26 7.90 -14.31
CA LYS A 178 -11.90 8.53 -13.03
C LYS A 178 -10.79 9.58 -13.20
N PRO A 179 -10.73 10.62 -12.35
CA PRO A 179 -9.63 11.59 -12.34
C PRO A 179 -8.34 11.05 -11.68
N TYR A 180 -8.33 9.76 -11.32
CA TYR A 180 -7.25 9.05 -10.66
C TYR A 180 -7.06 7.65 -11.25
N THR A 181 -5.88 7.07 -11.03
CA THR A 181 -5.56 5.67 -11.36
C THR A 181 -5.36 4.87 -10.07
N LEU A 182 -5.93 3.67 -10.03
CA LEU A 182 -5.74 2.71 -8.94
C LEU A 182 -4.55 1.80 -9.23
N TYR A 183 -3.68 1.64 -8.23
CA TYR A 183 -2.56 0.73 -8.24
C TYR A 183 -2.78 -0.30 -7.14
N LEU A 184 -2.96 -1.56 -7.51
CA LEU A 184 -3.08 -2.63 -6.54
C LEU A 184 -1.68 -3.17 -6.21
N TYR A 185 -1.23 -2.97 -4.97
CA TYR A 185 -0.01 -3.60 -4.48
C TYR A 185 -0.31 -5.06 -4.10
N GLN A 186 0.38 -6.00 -4.73
CA GLN A 186 0.22 -7.45 -4.48
C GLN A 186 1.43 -8.06 -3.76
N GLY A 187 2.33 -7.24 -3.21
CA GLY A 187 3.61 -7.74 -2.75
C GLY A 187 4.57 -8.01 -3.91
N ARG A 188 5.88 -7.94 -3.63
CA ARG A 188 6.90 -8.60 -4.43
C ARG A 188 7.74 -9.36 -3.44
N GLU A 189 7.63 -10.68 -3.46
CA GLU A 189 8.55 -11.52 -2.69
C GLU A 189 9.84 -11.60 -3.49
N GLU A 190 10.87 -10.90 -3.03
CA GLU A 190 12.23 -11.20 -3.48
C GLU A 190 12.59 -12.59 -2.97
N GLU A 191 13.15 -13.43 -3.85
CA GLU A 191 13.48 -14.82 -3.54
C GLU A 191 14.32 -14.95 -2.24
N GLU A 192 15.24 -14.01 -2.02
CA GLU A 192 16.04 -13.95 -0.79
C GLU A 192 15.20 -13.66 0.45
N PHE A 193 14.23 -12.74 0.36
CA PHE A 193 13.29 -12.46 1.44
C PHE A 193 12.43 -13.69 1.74
N ALA A 194 11.90 -14.35 0.71
CA ALA A 194 11.11 -15.57 0.87
C ALA A 194 11.91 -16.69 1.56
N GLN A 195 13.18 -16.88 1.19
CA GLN A 195 14.06 -17.88 1.83
C GLN A 195 14.35 -17.54 3.30
N GLN A 196 14.67 -16.29 3.60
CA GLN A 196 14.88 -15.82 4.97
C GLN A 196 13.61 -16.00 5.81
N TRP A 197 12.45 -15.62 5.27
CA TRP A 197 11.15 -15.80 5.90
C TRP A 197 10.88 -17.27 6.24
N GLN A 198 11.03 -18.16 5.26
CA GLN A 198 10.85 -19.61 5.44
C GLN A 198 11.83 -20.22 6.47
N SER A 199 13.00 -19.62 6.67
CA SER A 199 13.96 -20.06 7.69
C SER A 199 13.59 -19.67 9.13
N ILE A 200 12.67 -18.72 9.30
CA ILE A 200 12.29 -18.16 10.62
C ILE A 200 10.92 -18.69 11.05
N VAL A 201 9.99 -18.86 10.12
CA VAL A 201 8.63 -19.36 10.36
C VAL A 201 8.70 -20.82 10.82
N GLU A 202 8.15 -21.12 12.00
CA GLU A 202 8.16 -22.46 12.60
C GLU A 202 6.87 -23.25 12.30
N THR A 203 5.79 -22.56 11.92
CA THR A 203 4.46 -23.16 11.71
C THR A 203 4.18 -23.45 10.24
N GLU A 204 3.66 -24.65 9.96
CA GLU A 204 3.33 -25.07 8.59
C GLU A 204 2.12 -24.32 8.00
N VAL A 205 1.17 -23.92 8.86
CA VAL A 205 -0.06 -23.22 8.45
C VAL A 205 -0.05 -21.82 9.05
N HIS A 206 -0.04 -20.83 8.18
CA HIS A 206 -0.06 -19.41 8.54
C HIS A 206 -1.15 -18.68 7.74
N GLY A 207 -1.55 -17.49 8.20
CA GLY A 207 -2.46 -16.61 7.46
C GLY A 207 -3.57 -15.98 8.30
N HIS A 208 -3.78 -16.41 9.54
CA HIS A 208 -4.71 -15.76 10.47
C HIS A 208 -4.40 -16.12 11.93
N ALA A 209 -4.24 -15.10 12.77
CA ALA A 209 -3.75 -15.15 14.14
C ALA A 209 -2.45 -15.98 14.33
N CYS A 210 -1.64 -16.09 13.28
CA CYS A 210 -0.45 -16.95 13.26
C CYS A 210 0.77 -16.26 13.86
N GLU A 211 1.90 -16.97 13.90
CA GLU A 211 3.17 -16.42 14.38
C GLU A 211 3.62 -15.18 13.60
N CYS A 212 3.28 -15.09 12.32
CA CYS A 212 3.68 -13.98 11.45
C CYS A 212 2.97 -12.68 11.87
N GLU A 213 1.64 -12.71 11.95
CA GLU A 213 0.84 -11.55 12.39
C GLU A 213 1.14 -11.19 13.84
N THR A 214 1.38 -12.19 14.68
CA THR A 214 1.75 -11.99 16.08
C THR A 214 3.10 -11.27 16.18
N SER A 215 4.10 -11.73 15.43
CA SER A 215 5.44 -11.13 15.42
C SER A 215 5.43 -9.71 14.87
N VAL A 216 4.71 -9.46 13.77
CA VAL A 216 4.54 -8.12 13.20
C VAL A 216 3.84 -7.19 14.18
N SER A 217 2.78 -7.67 14.85
CA SER A 217 2.05 -6.88 15.85
C SER A 217 2.94 -6.53 17.05
N LEU A 218 3.73 -7.47 17.55
CA LEU A 218 4.71 -7.23 18.61
C LEU A 218 5.77 -6.21 18.18
N ALA A 219 6.28 -6.30 16.95
CA ALA A 219 7.28 -5.34 16.46
C ALA A 219 6.70 -3.92 16.29
N ASN A 220 5.44 -3.81 15.87
CA ASN A 220 4.80 -2.54 15.53
C ASN A 220 4.16 -1.83 16.73
N HIS A 221 3.74 -2.59 17.75
CA HIS A 221 2.84 -2.12 18.80
C HIS A 221 3.25 -2.52 20.23
N ALA A 222 4.49 -2.99 20.42
CA ALA A 222 5.07 -3.23 21.76
C ALA A 222 5.30 -1.95 22.57
#